data_AF-A0A7Y6IN46-F1
#
_entry.id   AF-A0A7Y6IN46-F1
#
_cell.length_a   1.000
_cell.length_b   1.000
_cell.length_c   1.000
_cell.angle_alpha   90.00
_cell.angle_beta   90.00
_cell.angle_gamma   90.00
#
_symmetry.space_group_name_H-M   'P 1'
#
loop_
_entity.id
_entity.type
_entity.pdbx_description
1 polymer ?
#
loop_
_entity_poly.entity_id
_entity_poly.type
_entity_poly.pdbx_seq_one_letter_code
_entity_poly.pdbx_strand_id
1 'polypeptide(L)'
;MSRDISVSAEYVWPASTGLSSWVVDHLKERVHDESVWSYADRAGFEELHNFRVYELPEPGRHEVLRVLAEEVPAAYGAWARERGPRSEAHVAGEVHHLEILAMMAVEVLRELDQRSAE
;
A
#
# COMPACT_ATOMS: atom_id res chain seq x y z
N MET A 1 -18.47 1.99 -2.07
CA MET A 1 -17.69 2.34 -0.87
C MET A 1 -16.24 2.34 -1.29
N SER A 2 -15.50 3.45 -1.13
CA SER A 2 -14.05 3.47 -1.36
C SER A 2 -13.36 2.71 -0.23
N ARG A 3 -12.21 2.12 -0.54
CA ARG A 3 -11.28 1.63 0.48
C ARG A 3 -10.04 2.49 0.40
N ASP A 4 -9.56 2.92 1.55
CA ASP A 4 -8.50 3.93 1.63
C ASP A 4 -7.22 3.32 2.19
N ILE A 5 -6.07 3.76 1.67
CA ILE A 5 -4.75 3.48 2.22
C ILE A 5 -4.13 4.82 2.63
N SER A 6 -3.88 5.00 3.93
CA SER A 6 -3.27 6.22 4.46
C SER A 6 -1.80 5.97 4.75
N VAL A 7 -0.91 6.55 3.94
CA VAL A 7 0.55 6.45 4.17
C VAL A 7 1.04 7.45 5.22
N SER A 8 0.32 8.56 5.39
CA SER A 8 0.45 9.51 6.51
C SER A 8 -0.93 10.03 6.92
N ALA A 9 -1.00 10.87 7.97
CA ALA A 9 -2.23 11.56 8.35
C ALA A 9 -2.72 12.55 7.27
N GLU A 10 -1.81 13.04 6.42
CA GLU A 10 -2.10 14.01 5.36
C GLU A 10 -2.23 13.36 3.98
N TYR A 11 -1.62 12.18 3.80
CA TYR A 11 -1.60 11.45 2.54
C TYR A 11 -2.51 10.22 2.59
N VAL A 12 -3.72 10.42 2.07
CA VAL A 12 -4.75 9.40 1.90
C VAL A 12 -4.89 9.06 0.42
N TRP A 13 -4.71 7.80 0.09
CA TRP A 13 -4.92 7.27 -1.26
C TRP A 13 -6.30 6.60 -1.36
N PRO A 14 -7.27 7.21 -2.06
CA PRO A 14 -8.60 6.64 -2.22
C PRO A 14 -8.62 5.67 -3.40
N ALA A 15 -9.07 4.43 -3.22
CA ALA A 15 -9.12 3.46 -4.31
C ALA A 15 -10.43 2.68 -4.44
N SER A 16 -10.57 2.01 -5.58
CA SER A 16 -11.59 1.00 -5.78
C SER A 16 -11.36 -0.17 -4.82
N THR A 17 -12.44 -0.83 -4.41
CA THR A 17 -12.37 -1.98 -3.48
C THR A 17 -11.43 -3.07 -3.98
N GLY A 18 -11.45 -3.37 -5.28
CA GLY A 18 -10.61 -4.41 -5.88
C GLY A 18 -9.12 -4.06 -5.83
N LEU A 19 -8.77 -2.83 -6.19
CA LEU A 19 -7.37 -2.39 -6.22
C LEU A 19 -6.78 -2.29 -4.81
N SER A 20 -7.53 -1.73 -3.85
CA SER A 20 -7.12 -1.70 -2.44
C SER A 20 -6.92 -3.11 -1.86
N SER A 21 -7.85 -4.03 -2.13
CA SER A 21 -7.74 -5.40 -1.60
C SER A 21 -6.49 -6.09 -2.13
N TRP A 22 -6.22 -5.95 -3.44
CA TRP A 22 -5.02 -6.49 -4.04
C TRP A 22 -3.73 -5.93 -3.41
N VAL A 23 -3.67 -4.62 -3.15
CA VAL A 23 -2.50 -4.01 -2.50
C VAL A 23 -2.30 -4.59 -1.10
N VAL A 24 -3.35 -4.71 -0.30
CA VAL A 24 -3.26 -5.27 1.05
C VAL A 24 -2.84 -6.74 1.03
N ASP A 25 -3.39 -7.54 0.11
CA ASP A 25 -3.00 -8.94 -0.06
C ASP A 25 -1.52 -9.05 -0.47
N HIS A 26 -1.07 -8.20 -1.39
CA HIS A 26 0.34 -8.16 -1.78
C HIS A 26 1.24 -7.74 -0.62
N LEU A 27 0.83 -6.77 0.20
CA LEU A 27 1.58 -6.41 1.41
C LEU A 27 1.68 -7.60 2.38
N LYS A 28 0.58 -8.35 2.61
CA LYS A 28 0.57 -9.56 3.46
C LYS A 28 1.54 -10.64 2.95
N GLU A 29 1.70 -10.76 1.63
CA GLU A 29 2.66 -11.68 1.02
C GLU A 29 4.12 -11.25 1.17
N ARG A 30 4.39 -9.94 1.21
CA ARG A 30 5.74 -9.37 1.14
C ARG A 30 6.32 -8.92 2.47
N VAL A 31 5.48 -8.47 3.40
CA VAL A 31 5.89 -8.00 4.74
C VAL A 31 5.65 -9.11 5.75
N HIS A 32 6.73 -9.66 6.29
CA HIS A 32 6.67 -10.82 7.19
C HIS A 32 6.62 -10.45 8.68
N ASP A 33 6.62 -9.16 9.01
CA ASP A 33 6.51 -8.69 10.39
C ASP A 33 5.12 -9.00 10.98
N GLU A 34 5.06 -10.01 11.85
CA GLU A 34 3.81 -10.43 12.52
C GLU A 34 3.19 -9.32 13.38
N SER A 35 3.99 -8.38 13.88
CA SER A 35 3.51 -7.28 14.73
C SER A 35 2.64 -6.29 13.94
N VAL A 36 2.97 -6.07 12.66
CA VAL A 36 2.18 -5.24 11.73
C VAL A 36 0.79 -5.84 11.56
N TRP A 37 0.72 -7.13 11.26
CA TRP A 37 -0.55 -7.80 10.97
C TRP A 37 -1.40 -8.00 12.22
N SER A 38 -0.77 -8.35 13.35
CA SER A 38 -1.45 -8.42 14.64
C SER A 38 -2.02 -7.06 15.06
N TYR A 39 -1.30 -5.96 14.78
CA TYR A 39 -1.82 -4.63 15.02
C TYR A 39 -2.98 -4.29 14.10
N ALA A 40 -2.83 -4.50 12.79
CA ALA A 40 -3.83 -4.18 11.78
C ALA A 40 -5.16 -4.93 12.01
N ASP A 41 -5.08 -6.21 12.40
CA ASP A 41 -6.23 -7.04 12.77
C ASP A 41 -6.94 -6.47 14.01
N ARG A 42 -6.21 -6.22 15.09
CA ARG A 42 -6.76 -5.63 16.33
C ARG A 42 -7.35 -4.23 16.11
N ALA A 43 -6.77 -3.44 15.21
CA ALA A 43 -7.24 -2.11 14.84
C ALA A 43 -8.43 -2.14 13.86
N GLY A 44 -8.80 -3.32 13.35
CA GLY A 44 -9.93 -3.52 12.47
C GLY A 44 -9.76 -2.92 11.07
N PHE A 45 -8.53 -2.85 10.55
CA PHE A 45 -8.25 -2.17 9.27
C PHE A 45 -9.02 -2.80 8.10
N GLU A 46 -9.22 -4.13 8.15
CA GLU A 46 -9.92 -4.86 7.10
C GLU A 46 -11.43 -4.59 7.13
N GLU A 47 -12.06 -4.59 8.32
CA GLU A 47 -13.47 -4.28 8.53
C GLU A 47 -13.79 -2.81 8.26
N LEU A 48 -12.88 -1.91 8.65
CA LEU A 48 -13.02 -0.47 8.47
C LEU A 48 -12.66 -0.01 7.06
N HIS A 49 -12.10 -0.90 6.24
CA HIS A 49 -11.67 -0.58 4.88
C HIS A 49 -10.70 0.61 4.80
N ASN A 50 -9.88 0.77 5.84
CA ASN A 50 -9.00 1.91 6.02
C ASN A 50 -7.66 1.41 6.57
N PHE A 51 -6.72 1.16 5.66
CA PHE A 51 -5.40 0.65 6.01
C PHE A 51 -4.46 1.82 6.33
N ARG A 52 -4.23 2.08 7.62
CA ARG A 52 -3.46 3.24 8.10
C ARG A 52 -2.02 2.84 8.38
N VAL A 53 -1.17 2.98 7.36
CA VAL A 53 0.25 2.62 7.42
C VAL A 53 0.97 3.40 8.53
N TYR A 54 0.62 4.67 8.74
CA TYR A 54 1.29 5.53 9.72
C TYR A 54 1.07 5.08 11.18
N GLU A 55 0.03 4.30 11.46
CA GLU A 55 -0.28 3.75 12.79
C GLU A 55 0.44 2.41 13.06
N LEU A 56 1.08 1.82 12.04
CA LEU A 56 1.75 0.52 12.17
C LEU A 56 3.01 0.61 13.04
N PRO A 57 3.34 -0.47 13.77
CA PRO A 57 4.54 -0.54 14.59
C PRO A 57 5.82 -0.57 13.74
N GLU A 58 6.92 -0.07 14.32
CA GLU A 58 8.27 -0.25 13.79
C GLU A 58 8.87 -1.60 14.21
N PRO A 59 9.70 -2.26 13.37
CA PRO A 59 10.24 -1.80 12.08
C PRO A 59 9.34 -2.06 10.86
N GLY A 60 8.27 -2.85 11.00
CA GLY A 60 7.44 -3.29 9.88
C GLY A 60 6.73 -2.15 9.13
N ARG A 61 6.50 -0.99 9.75
CA ARG A 61 6.02 0.21 9.04
C ARG A 61 6.96 0.65 7.92
N HIS A 62 8.28 0.71 8.15
CA HIS A 62 9.24 1.02 7.08
C HIS A 62 9.22 -0.05 5.98
N GLU A 63 9.03 -1.31 6.34
CA GLU A 63 8.93 -2.40 5.37
C GLU A 63 7.68 -2.26 4.48
N VAL A 64 6.52 -1.98 5.07
CA VAL A 64 5.28 -1.71 4.33
C VAL A 64 5.46 -0.55 3.35
N LEU A 65 6.00 0.57 3.82
CA LEU A 65 6.21 1.73 2.96
C LEU A 65 7.19 1.42 1.81
N ARG A 66 8.22 0.60 2.07
CA ARG A 66 9.19 0.18 1.04
C ARG A 66 8.52 -0.68 -0.04
N VAL A 67 7.71 -1.66 0.35
CA VAL A 67 6.96 -2.50 -0.60
C VAL A 67 5.98 -1.65 -1.44
N LEU A 68 5.28 -0.70 -0.81
CA LEU A 68 4.41 0.24 -1.51
C LEU A 68 5.17 1.08 -2.55
N ALA A 69 6.36 1.59 -2.17
CA ALA A 69 7.19 2.45 -3.01
C ALA A 69 7.84 1.70 -4.18
N GLU A 70 8.31 0.47 -3.96
CA GLU A 70 9.22 -0.21 -4.88
C GLU A 70 8.55 -1.31 -5.71
N GLU A 71 7.56 -2.01 -5.15
CA GLU A 71 7.06 -3.26 -5.73
C GLU A 71 5.66 -3.12 -6.35
N VAL A 72 4.75 -2.45 -5.65
CA VAL A 72 3.30 -2.48 -5.92
C VAL A 72 2.91 -2.14 -7.37
N PRO A 73 3.37 -1.02 -7.98
CA PRO A 73 2.94 -0.68 -9.34
C PRO A 73 3.36 -1.73 -10.38
N ALA A 74 4.60 -2.21 -10.30
CA ALA A 74 5.15 -3.19 -11.22
C ALA A 74 4.51 -4.57 -11.04
N ALA A 75 4.36 -5.01 -9.79
CA ALA A 75 3.74 -6.28 -9.45
C ALA A 75 2.27 -6.35 -9.92
N TYR A 76 1.51 -5.26 -9.73
CA TYR A 76 0.14 -5.20 -10.22
C TYR A 76 0.06 -5.27 -11.74
N GLY A 77 0.92 -4.52 -12.44
CA GLY A 77 0.98 -4.52 -13.89
C GLY A 77 1.30 -5.89 -14.49
N ALA A 78 2.15 -6.68 -13.84
CA ALA A 78 2.42 -8.06 -14.25
C ALA A 78 1.20 -8.97 -13.97
N TRP A 79 0.70 -8.94 -12.74
CA TRP A 79 -0.46 -9.72 -12.30
C TRP A 79 -1.71 -9.50 -13.17
N ALA A 80 -2.02 -8.24 -13.50
CA ALA A 80 -3.21 -7.87 -14.25
C ALA A 80 -3.18 -8.36 -15.70
N ARG A 81 -1.98 -8.39 -16.32
CA ARG A 81 -1.78 -8.86 -17.69
C ARG A 81 -1.85 -10.39 -17.80
N GLU A 82 -1.41 -11.10 -16.76
CA GLU A 82 -1.46 -12.58 -16.73
C GLU A 82 -2.88 -13.12 -16.49
N ARG A 83 -3.73 -12.40 -15.75
CA ARG A 83 -4.98 -12.93 -15.21
C ARG A 83 -6.28 -12.60 -15.94
N GLY A 84 -6.31 -11.82 -17.04
CA GLY A 84 -7.58 -11.68 -17.75
C GLY A 84 -7.71 -10.66 -18.88
N PRO A 85 -8.94 -10.56 -19.45
CA PRO A 85 -9.24 -9.82 -20.69
C PRO A 85 -9.39 -8.31 -20.47
N ARG A 86 -8.70 -7.73 -19.48
CA ARG A 86 -8.72 -6.28 -19.27
C ARG A 86 -8.02 -5.59 -20.44
N SER A 87 -8.56 -4.46 -20.87
CA SER A 87 -7.89 -3.66 -21.89
C SER A 87 -6.58 -3.09 -21.32
N GLU A 88 -5.55 -2.97 -22.16
CA GLU A 88 -4.26 -2.39 -21.73
C GLU A 88 -4.45 -0.97 -21.17
N ALA A 89 -5.38 -0.20 -21.74
CA ALA A 89 -5.71 1.14 -21.23
C ALA A 89 -6.24 1.12 -19.79
N HIS A 90 -7.03 0.10 -19.41
CA HIS A 90 -7.53 -0.02 -18.04
C HIS A 90 -6.40 -0.41 -17.08
N VAL A 91 -5.56 -1.36 -17.47
CA VAL A 91 -4.39 -1.77 -16.67
C VAL A 91 -3.43 -0.59 -16.46
N ALA A 92 -3.13 0.16 -17.52
CA ALA A 92 -2.29 1.35 -17.44
C ALA A 92 -2.87 2.43 -16.49
N GLY A 93 -4.19 2.63 -16.50
CA GLY A 93 -4.84 3.56 -15.58
C GLY A 93 -4.73 3.15 -14.12
N GLU A 94 -4.90 1.85 -13.81
CA GLU A 94 -4.74 1.34 -12.44
C GLU A 94 -3.28 1.36 -11.99
N VAL A 95 -2.33 1.01 -12.86
CA VAL A 95 -0.89 1.13 -12.58
C VAL A 95 -0.53 2.60 -12.29
N HIS A 96 -0.98 3.54 -13.11
CA HIS A 96 -0.73 4.96 -12.87
C HIS A 96 -1.29 5.42 -11.51
N HIS A 97 -2.45 4.91 -11.13
CA HIS A 97 -3.03 5.19 -9.82
C HIS A 97 -2.19 4.62 -8.66
N LEU A 98 -1.56 3.45 -8.85
CA LEU A 98 -0.61 2.87 -7.91
C LEU A 98 0.73 3.61 -7.87
N GLU A 99 1.19 4.18 -8.99
CA GLU A 99 2.40 5.02 -9.01
C GLU A 99 2.25 6.25 -8.10
N ILE A 100 1.04 6.82 -8.02
CA ILE A 100 0.74 7.92 -7.08
C ILE A 100 0.88 7.45 -5.64
N LEU A 101 0.36 6.26 -5.29
CA LEU A 101 0.54 5.66 -3.96
C LEU A 101 2.02 5.44 -3.65
N ALA A 102 2.78 4.91 -4.61
CA ALA A 102 4.22 4.69 -4.47
C ALA A 102 4.98 6.00 -4.23
N MET A 103 4.67 7.06 -4.98
CA MET A 103 5.26 8.38 -4.78
C MET A 103 5.01 8.92 -3.36
N MET A 104 3.77 8.82 -2.85
CA MET A 104 3.47 9.25 -1.48
C MET A 104 4.22 8.41 -0.45
N ALA A 105 4.35 7.09 -0.67
CA ALA A 105 5.13 6.21 0.20
C ALA A 105 6.63 6.58 0.22
N VAL A 106 7.21 6.91 -0.93
CA VAL A 106 8.61 7.41 -1.04
C VAL A 106 8.80 8.68 -0.24
N GLU A 107 7.87 9.63 -0.35
CA GLU A 107 7.94 10.89 0.39
C GLU A 107 7.93 10.65 1.90
N VAL A 108 7.00 9.83 2.40
CA VAL A 108 6.91 9.49 3.82
C VAL A 108 8.15 8.73 4.31
N LEU A 109 8.68 7.78 3.53
CA LEU A 109 9.94 7.10 3.86
C LEU A 109 11.08 8.08 4.04
N ARG A 110 11.23 9.02 3.11
CA ARG A 110 12.29 10.02 3.15
C ARG A 110 12.20 10.88 4.42
N GLU A 111 10.99 11.24 4.83
CA GLU A 111 10.77 12.00 6.07
C GLU A 111 11.12 11.18 7.33
N LEU A 112 10.78 9.90 7.36
CA LEU A 112 11.09 9.01 8.48
C LEU A 112 12.60 8.76 8.61
N ASP A 113 13.29 8.55 7.50
CA ASP A 113 14.74 8.36 7.45
C ASP A 113 15.49 9.61 7.94
N GLN A 114 15.01 10.80 7.56
CA GLN A 114 15.60 12.07 8.02
C GLN A 114 15.46 12.25 9.53
N ARG A 115 14.28 11.96 10.10
CA ARG A 115 14.03 12.07 11.55
C ARG A 115 14.82 11.06 12.38
N SER A 116 15.15 9.90 11.80
CA SER A 116 15.91 8.86 12.48
C SER A 116 17.42 9.15 12.52
N ALA A 117 17.90 10.12 11.74
CA ALA A 117 19.29 10.55 11.68
C ALA A 117 19.60 11.77 12.59
N GLU A 118 18.57 12.38 13.17
CA GLU A 118 18.66 13.50 14.13
C GLU A 118 18.70 13.02 15.58
#